data_AF-A0A925S753-F1
#
_entry.id   AF-A0A925S753-F1
#
_cell.length_a   1.000
_cell.length_b   1.000
_cell.length_c   1.000
_cell.angle_alpha   90.00
_cell.angle_beta   90.00
_cell.angle_gamma   90.00
#
_symmetry.space_group_name_H-M   'P 1'
#
loop_
_entity.id
_entity.type
_entity.pdbx_description
1 polymer ?
#
loop_
_entity_poly.entity_id
_entity_poly.type
_entity_poly.pdbx_seq_one_letter_code
_entity_poly.pdbx_strand_id
1 'polypeptide(L)'
;MKSALLSALALTLVLSFQPVIAKGKVWTVEARQAQLMQDINEGQKGSQLTKKEADRLRSDLADISRKKKKFRNKSNTTVLTAEQKTELEGDLNTISVNIKKLKLEKRVAD
;
A
#
# COMPACT_ATOMS: atom_id res chain seq x y z
N MET A 1 16.71 -38.79 63.72
CA MET A 1 17.27 -37.49 63.31
C MET A 1 17.79 -37.60 61.88
N LYS A 2 17.44 -36.60 61.05
CA LYS A 2 17.94 -36.28 59.70
C LYS A 2 17.29 -37.03 58.53
N SER A 3 16.36 -36.28 57.94
CA SER A 3 15.51 -36.50 56.76
C SER A 3 16.27 -36.41 55.43
N ALA A 4 15.52 -36.61 54.33
CA ALA A 4 15.67 -36.06 52.97
C ALA A 4 16.04 -37.09 51.89
N LEU A 5 15.55 -37.07 50.64
CA LEU A 5 14.75 -36.09 49.88
C LEU A 5 14.18 -36.84 48.65
N LEU A 6 12.88 -36.73 48.41
CA LEU A 6 12.24 -36.97 47.10
C LEU A 6 12.75 -35.94 46.09
N SER A 7 12.91 -36.28 44.82
CA SER A 7 12.77 -35.30 43.72
C SER A 7 12.50 -35.98 42.37
N ALA A 8 11.29 -35.76 41.88
CA ALA A 8 10.78 -36.15 40.57
C ALA A 8 11.32 -35.22 39.48
N LEU A 9 11.69 -35.77 38.33
CA LEU A 9 12.17 -35.02 37.16
C LEU A 9 11.01 -34.86 36.16
N ALA A 10 10.38 -33.69 36.15
CA ALA A 10 9.41 -33.29 35.13
C ALA A 10 10.12 -32.46 34.06
N LEU A 11 10.23 -33.00 32.84
CA LEU A 11 10.84 -32.33 31.69
C LEU A 11 9.79 -31.50 30.97
N THR A 12 9.78 -30.18 31.18
CA THR A 12 8.90 -29.23 30.49
C THR A 12 9.55 -28.72 29.19
N LEU A 13 8.96 -29.08 28.05
CA LEU A 13 9.34 -28.59 26.73
C LEU A 13 8.71 -27.20 26.51
N VAL A 14 9.51 -26.13 26.57
CA VAL A 14 9.05 -24.77 26.27
C VAL A 14 9.14 -24.52 24.76
N LEU A 15 8.00 -24.51 24.08
CA LEU A 15 7.87 -24.00 22.71
C LEU A 15 7.96 -22.46 22.75
N SER A 16 9.11 -21.91 22.38
CA SER A 16 9.27 -20.46 22.26
C SER A 16 8.49 -19.93 21.05
N PHE A 17 7.41 -19.18 21.29
CA PHE A 17 6.75 -18.39 20.25
C PHE A 17 7.67 -17.22 19.85
N GLN A 18 8.35 -17.35 18.71
CA GLN A 18 9.08 -16.24 18.11
C GLN A 18 8.08 -15.30 17.44
N PRO A 19 8.06 -13.99 17.78
CA PRO A 19 7.25 -13.03 17.05
C PRO A 19 7.82 -12.90 15.63
N VAL A 20 7.09 -13.40 14.63
CA VAL A 20 7.40 -13.10 13.24
C VAL A 20 7.09 -11.61 13.04
N ILE A 21 8.12 -10.77 13.07
CA ILE A 21 7.99 -9.37 12.70
C ILE A 21 7.65 -9.35 11.21
N ALA A 22 6.37 -9.17 10.89
CA ALA A 22 5.91 -9.01 9.52
C ALA A 22 6.56 -7.74 8.93
N LYS A 23 7.54 -7.92 8.02
CA LYS A 23 8.04 -6.80 7.23
C LYS A 23 6.90 -6.30 6.35
N GLY A 24 6.45 -5.07 6.61
CA GLY A 24 5.40 -4.43 5.82
C GLY A 24 5.74 -4.46 4.33
N LYS A 25 4.74 -4.70 3.48
CA LYS A 25 4.91 -4.76 2.02
C LYS A 25 5.52 -3.45 1.53
N VAL A 26 6.75 -3.50 1.02
CA VAL A 26 7.38 -2.35 0.36
C VAL A 26 6.74 -2.21 -1.02
N TRP A 27 5.97 -1.15 -1.22
CA TRP A 27 5.34 -0.87 -2.50
C TRP A 27 6.30 -0.10 -3.39
N THR A 28 6.39 -0.51 -4.66
CA THR A 28 6.98 0.31 -5.71
C THR A 28 5.94 1.29 -6.23
N VAL A 29 6.40 2.41 -6.79
CA VAL A 29 5.54 3.42 -7.46
C VAL A 29 4.63 2.75 -8.48
N GLU A 30 5.17 1.81 -9.26
CA GLU A 30 4.49 1.02 -10.28
C GLU A 30 3.39 0.13 -9.70
N ALA A 31 3.71 -0.60 -8.63
CA ALA A 31 2.74 -1.46 -7.96
C ALA A 31 1.61 -0.62 -7.36
N ARG A 32 1.92 0.55 -6.81
CA ARG A 32 0.93 1.48 -6.25
C ARG A 32 0.07 2.10 -7.35
N GLN A 33 0.64 2.50 -8.49
CA GLN A 33 -0.11 2.96 -9.65
C GLN A 33 -1.11 1.90 -10.15
N ALA A 34 -0.67 0.65 -10.25
CA ALA A 34 -1.52 -0.47 -10.67
C ALA A 34 -2.66 -0.72 -9.67
N GLN A 35 -2.36 -0.68 -8.36
CA GLN A 35 -3.39 -0.82 -7.32
C GLN A 35 -4.44 0.28 -7.40
N LEU A 36 -4.04 1.55 -7.55
CA LEU A 36 -5.00 2.65 -7.64
C LEU A 36 -5.84 2.56 -8.93
N MET A 37 -5.26 2.11 -10.04
CA MET A 37 -6.03 1.83 -11.26
C MET A 37 -7.09 0.75 -11.02
N GLN A 38 -6.74 -0.32 -10.30
CA GLN A 38 -7.69 -1.36 -9.90
C GLN A 38 -8.79 -0.79 -8.99
N ASP A 39 -8.45 0.00 -7.99
CA ASP A 39 -9.42 0.62 -7.07
C ASP A 39 -10.42 1.53 -7.81
N ILE A 40 -9.97 2.25 -8.84
CA ILE A 40 -10.83 3.07 -9.71
C ILE A 40 -11.79 2.17 -10.51
N ASN A 41 -11.27 1.09 -11.12
CA ASN A 41 -12.07 0.17 -11.92
C ASN A 41 -13.15 -0.52 -11.07
N GLU A 42 -12.79 -0.96 -9.87
CA GLU A 42 -13.72 -1.55 -8.91
C GLU A 42 -14.75 -0.53 -8.43
N GLY A 43 -14.31 0.69 -8.10
CA GLY A 43 -15.20 1.78 -7.70
C GLY A 43 -16.22 2.11 -8.77
N GLN A 44 -15.80 2.19 -10.05
CA GLN A 44 -16.71 2.42 -11.16
C GLN A 44 -17.66 1.25 -11.38
N LYS A 45 -17.16 0.00 -11.37
CA LYS A 45 -17.98 -1.21 -11.56
C LYS A 45 -19.04 -1.34 -10.45
N GLY A 46 -18.69 -0.97 -9.22
CA GLY A 46 -19.58 -1.00 -8.06
C GLY A 46 -20.46 0.23 -7.90
N SER A 47 -20.52 1.14 -8.89
CA SER A 47 -21.26 2.41 -8.83
C SER A 47 -20.88 3.33 -7.66
N GLN A 48 -19.70 3.11 -7.05
CA GLN A 48 -19.12 3.96 -6.00
C GLN A 48 -18.37 5.16 -6.58
N LEU A 49 -18.07 5.12 -7.89
CA LEU A 49 -17.55 6.23 -8.68
C LEU A 49 -18.39 6.37 -9.94
N THR A 50 -18.72 7.60 -10.31
CA THR A 50 -19.32 7.89 -11.61
C THR A 50 -18.30 7.70 -12.72
N LYS A 51 -18.77 7.54 -13.96
CA LYS A 51 -17.89 7.48 -15.14
C LYS A 51 -16.95 8.70 -15.21
N LYS A 52 -17.48 9.90 -14.97
CA LYS A 52 -16.72 11.16 -15.06
C LYS A 52 -15.61 11.23 -14.01
N GLU A 53 -15.89 10.81 -12.78
CA GLU A 53 -14.91 10.76 -11.69
C GLU A 53 -13.82 9.73 -11.98
N ALA A 54 -14.20 8.53 -12.42
CA ALA A 54 -13.26 7.49 -12.78
C ALA A 54 -12.34 7.93 -13.93
N ASP A 55 -12.89 8.57 -14.97
CA ASP A 55 -12.12 9.09 -16.10
C ASP A 55 -11.13 10.19 -15.66
N ARG A 56 -11.53 11.07 -14.73
CA ARG A 56 -10.63 12.07 -14.13
C ARG A 56 -9.49 11.41 -13.36
N LEU A 57 -9.79 10.46 -12.48
CA LEU A 57 -8.77 9.77 -11.67
C LEU A 57 -7.79 8.98 -12.55
N ARG A 58 -8.25 8.40 -13.66
CA ARG A 58 -7.37 7.76 -14.66
C ARG A 58 -6.45 8.77 -15.35
N SER A 59 -6.98 9.95 -15.66
CA SER A 59 -6.15 11.05 -16.18
C SER A 59 -5.06 11.42 -15.18
N ASP A 60 -5.40 11.60 -13.90
CA ASP A 60 -4.42 11.93 -12.84
C ASP A 60 -3.32 10.84 -12.74
N LEU A 61 -3.66 9.55 -12.85
CA LEU A 61 -2.67 8.46 -12.90
C LEU A 61 -1.81 8.49 -14.18
N ALA A 62 -2.38 8.89 -15.31
CA ALA A 62 -1.63 9.07 -16.55
C ALA A 62 -0.64 10.23 -16.42
N ASP A 63 -0.98 11.29 -15.70
CA ASP A 63 -0.11 12.44 -15.45
C ASP A 63 1.11 12.03 -14.62
N ILE A 64 0.92 11.21 -13.59
CA ILE A 64 2.02 10.62 -12.81
C ILE A 64 2.92 9.77 -13.71
N SER A 65 2.34 8.98 -14.63
CA SER A 65 3.12 8.19 -15.58
C SER A 65 3.98 9.05 -16.51
N ARG A 66 3.43 10.18 -16.97
CA ARG A 66 4.18 11.16 -17.79
C ARG A 66 5.29 11.83 -16.97
N LYS A 67 5.02 12.22 -15.73
CA LYS A 67 6.00 12.79 -14.78
C LYS A 67 7.16 11.81 -14.52
N LYS A 68 6.84 10.54 -14.26
CA LYS A 68 7.83 9.48 -14.10
C LYS A 68 8.72 9.31 -15.33
N LYS A 69 8.14 9.32 -16.54
CA LYS A 69 8.91 9.29 -17.79
C LYS A 69 9.84 10.51 -17.92
N LYS A 70 9.34 11.70 -17.55
CA LYS A 70 10.15 12.93 -17.53
C LYS A 70 11.35 12.83 -16.57
N PHE A 71 11.17 12.23 -15.39
CA PHE A 71 12.26 12.01 -14.44
C PHE A 71 13.34 11.08 -14.99
N ARG A 72 12.95 9.98 -15.63
CA ARG A 72 13.89 9.06 -16.29
C ARG A 72 14.65 9.76 -17.42
N ASN A 73 13.96 10.55 -18.24
CA ASN A 73 14.58 11.29 -19.33
C ASN A 73 15.57 12.36 -18.84
N LYS A 74 15.23 13.11 -17.78
CA LYS A 74 16.08 14.19 -17.24
C LYS A 74 17.35 13.66 -16.58
N SER A 75 17.27 12.48 -15.97
CA SER A 75 18.38 11.90 -15.20
C SER A 75 19.31 11.01 -16.03
N ASN A 76 19.01 10.80 -17.33
CA ASN A 76 19.70 9.84 -18.21
C ASN A 76 19.87 8.43 -17.58
N THR A 77 19.00 8.07 -16.63
CA THR A 77 18.99 6.76 -15.98
C THR A 77 17.58 6.19 -15.96
N THR A 78 17.51 4.86 -15.91
CA THR A 78 16.23 4.14 -15.77
C THR A 78 15.75 4.14 -14.31
N VAL A 79 16.64 4.44 -13.36
CA VAL A 79 16.37 4.36 -11.92
C VAL A 79 15.95 5.72 -11.37
N LEU A 80 14.83 5.75 -10.64
CA LEU A 80 14.37 6.96 -9.95
C LEU A 80 15.19 7.20 -8.67
N THR A 81 15.55 8.46 -8.40
CA THR A 81 16.16 8.86 -7.13
C THR A 81 15.18 8.73 -5.97
N ALA A 82 15.68 8.80 -4.73
CA ALA A 82 14.83 8.73 -3.55
C ALA A 82 13.82 9.90 -3.52
N GLU A 83 14.26 11.12 -3.86
CA GLU A 83 13.43 12.32 -3.91
C GLU A 83 12.33 12.19 -4.97
N GLN A 84 12.68 11.71 -6.18
CA GLN A 84 11.72 11.47 -7.24
C GLN A 84 10.67 10.42 -6.87
N LYS A 85 11.09 9.36 -6.16
CA LYS A 85 10.16 8.36 -5.62
C LYS A 85 9.22 9.00 -4.60
N THR A 86 9.75 9.73 -3.63
CA THR A 86 8.95 10.42 -2.61
C THR A 86 7.94 11.38 -3.23
N GLU A 87 8.33 12.12 -4.26
CA GLU A 87 7.44 13.03 -4.98
C GLU A 87 6.31 12.27 -5.68
N LEU A 88 6.62 11.20 -6.42
CA LEU A 88 5.61 10.36 -7.07
C LEU A 88 4.69 9.68 -6.06
N GLU A 89 5.22 9.24 -4.92
CA GLU A 89 4.42 8.66 -3.82
C GLU A 89 3.48 9.70 -3.19
N GLY A 90 3.89 10.96 -3.09
CA GLY A 90 3.03 12.07 -2.66
C GLY A 90 1.87 12.32 -3.63
N ASP A 91 2.14 12.32 -4.93
CA ASP A 91 1.12 12.44 -5.97
C ASP A 91 0.13 11.25 -5.91
N LEU A 92 0.64 10.03 -5.77
CA LEU A 92 -0.18 8.82 -5.63
C LEU A 92 -1.01 8.84 -4.34
N ASN A 93 -0.48 9.37 -3.26
CA ASN A 93 -1.23 9.53 -2.02
C ASN A 93 -2.42 10.47 -2.20
N THR A 94 -2.24 11.57 -2.95
CA THR A 94 -3.31 12.52 -3.27
C THR A 94 -4.43 11.82 -4.05
N ILE A 95 -4.10 11.04 -5.08
CA ILE A 95 -5.08 10.28 -5.86
C ILE A 95 -5.80 9.25 -4.96
N SER A 96 -5.07 8.54 -4.11
CA SER A 96 -5.63 7.58 -3.15
C SER A 96 -6.66 8.24 -2.23
N VAL A 97 -6.36 9.43 -1.70
CA VAL A 97 -7.30 10.20 -0.85
C VAL A 97 -8.54 10.60 -1.66
N ASN A 98 -8.37 11.07 -2.90
CA ASN A 98 -9.48 11.45 -3.76
C ASN A 98 -10.40 10.27 -4.10
N ILE A 99 -9.85 9.09 -4.42
CA ILE A 99 -10.62 7.86 -4.62
C ILE A 99 -11.47 7.57 -3.39
N LYS A 100 -10.87 7.58 -2.19
CA LYS A 100 -11.59 7.30 -0.94
C LYS A 100 -12.69 8.33 -0.68
N LYS A 101 -12.39 9.61 -0.86
CA LYS A 101 -13.35 10.71 -0.68
C LYS A 101 -14.58 10.53 -1.57
N LEU A 102 -14.38 10.36 -2.87
CA LEU A 102 -15.48 10.22 -3.83
C LEU A 102 -16.34 8.97 -3.55
N LYS A 103 -15.69 7.84 -3.22
CA LYS A 103 -16.40 6.61 -2.83
C LYS A 103 -17.22 6.79 -1.55
N LEU A 104 -16.74 7.58 -0.59
CA LEU A 104 -17.47 7.88 0.65
C LEU A 104 -18.64 8.84 0.40
N GLU A 105 -18.42 9.90 -0.37
CA GLU A 105 -19.49 10.84 -0.76
C GLU A 105 -20.63 10.10 -1.45
N LYS A 106 -20.31 9.15 -2.34
CA LYS A 106 -21.32 8.33 -3.00
C LYS A 106 -22.12 7.48 -2.02
N ARG A 107 -21.46 6.86 -1.03
CA ARG A 107 -22.13 6.04 0.00
C ARG A 107 -23.03 6.81 0.96
N VAL A 108 -22.74 8.09 1.19
CA VAL A 108 -23.54 8.94 2.10
C VAL A 108 -24.71 9.59 1.37
N ALA A 109 -24.62 9.72 0.05
CA ALA A 109 -25.67 10.30 -0.78
C ALA A 109 -26.75 9.30 -1.22
N ASP A 110 -26.51 8.00 -1.05
CA ASP A 110 -27.47 6.91 -1.28
C ASP A 110 -28.30 6.62 -0.02
#